data_AF-A0A8T5ME01-F1
#
_entry.id   AF-A0A8T5ME01-F1
#
_cell.length_a   1.000
_cell.length_b   1.000
_cell.length_c   1.000
_cell.angle_alpha   90.00
_cell.angle_beta   90.00
_cell.angle_gamma   90.00
#
_symmetry.space_group_name_H-M   'P 1'
#
loop_
_entity.id
_entity.type
_entity.pdbx_description
1 polymer ?
#
loop_
_entity_poly.entity_id
_entity_poly.type
_entity_poly.pdbx_seq_one_letter_code
_entity_poly.pdbx_strand_id
1 'polypeptide(L)'
;MEIIEQKPINISELKEKLEEIKKRDKELTFRGQKVDEYLKKVSKFTKHKELKEELSKLDIPRLKERHITKIIDILPKDIDSLRAILVGENLTLKQEDLTKIVDVVKKYA
;
A
#
# COMPACT_ATOMS: atom_id res chain seq x y z
N MET A 1 15.43 10.79 -21.12
CA MET A 1 15.43 10.48 -19.67
C MET A 1 15.14 9.00 -19.56
N GLU A 2 16.07 8.21 -19.01
CA GLU A 2 15.89 6.76 -18.85
C GLU A 2 15.49 6.45 -17.41
N ILE A 3 14.58 5.52 -17.23
CA ILE A 3 14.13 5.09 -15.91
C ILE A 3 15.10 4.02 -15.41
N ILE A 4 15.86 4.35 -14.35
CA ILE A 4 16.83 3.43 -13.73
C ILE A 4 16.11 2.46 -12.78
N GLU A 5 15.09 2.93 -12.07
CA GLU A 5 14.32 2.11 -11.12
C GLU A 5 12.91 2.69 -10.94
N GLN A 6 11.92 1.80 -10.71
CA GLN A 6 10.57 2.19 -10.34
C GLN A 6 10.07 1.29 -9.20
N LYS A 7 9.53 1.92 -8.15
CA LYS A 7 8.94 1.23 -6.99
C LYS A 7 7.53 1.74 -6.71
N PRO A 8 6.56 0.85 -6.43
CA PRO A 8 5.24 1.26 -5.99
C PRO A 8 5.33 1.89 -4.59
N ILE A 9 4.44 2.83 -4.30
CA ILE A 9 4.30 3.44 -2.97
C ILE A 9 2.84 3.37 -2.53
N ASN A 10 2.61 3.17 -1.24
CA ASN A 10 1.26 3.18 -0.65
C ASN A 10 0.80 4.60 -0.32
N ILE A 11 -0.49 4.76 0.00
CA ILE A 11 -1.14 6.02 0.34
C ILE A 11 -0.45 6.73 1.51
N SER A 12 0.03 5.99 2.52
CA SER A 12 0.73 6.55 3.67
C SER A 12 2.14 7.02 3.32
N GLU A 13 2.91 6.24 2.55
CA GLU A 13 4.21 6.65 2.00
C GLU A 13 4.08 7.88 1.09
N LEU A 14 3.03 7.94 0.27
CA LEU A 14 2.76 9.08 -0.60
C LEU A 14 2.47 10.34 0.21
N LYS A 15 1.74 10.23 1.33
CA LYS A 15 1.50 11.35 2.24
C LYS A 15 2.79 11.86 2.87
N GLU A 16 3.66 10.97 3.36
CA GLU A 16 4.98 11.36 3.88
C GLU A 16 5.79 12.12 2.81
N LYS A 17 5.87 11.57 1.59
CA LYS A 17 6.59 12.21 0.47
C LYS A 17 6.00 13.55 0.05
N LEU A 18 4.69 13.69 0.05
CA LEU A 18 4.03 14.94 -0.33
C LEU A 18 4.30 16.05 0.71
N GLU A 19 4.35 15.70 2.00
CA GLU A 19 4.74 16.64 3.05
C GLU A 19 6.21 17.07 2.93
N GLU A 20 7.12 16.17 2.54
CA GLU A 20 8.51 16.53 2.23
C GLU A 20 8.62 17.51 1.06
N ILE A 21 7.88 17.25 -0.02
CA ILE A 21 7.81 18.14 -1.19
C ILE A 21 7.28 19.52 -0.78
N LYS A 22 6.20 19.56 0.01
CA LYS A 22 5.59 20.81 0.49
C LYS A 22 6.56 21.62 1.35
N LYS A 23 7.35 20.97 2.21
CA LYS A 23 8.39 21.64 3.02
C LYS A 23 9.50 22.22 2.15
N ARG A 24 9.94 21.49 1.13
CA ARG A 24 11.01 21.91 0.22
C ARG A 24 10.57 23.07 -0.67
N ASP A 25 9.39 22.97 -1.27
CA ASP A 25 8.93 23.86 -2.33
C ASP A 25 8.05 25.01 -1.80
N LYS A 26 7.75 25.01 -0.49
CA LYS A 26 6.85 25.91 0.26
C LYS A 26 5.38 25.83 -0.13
N GLU A 27 5.08 25.63 -1.42
CA GLU A 27 3.72 25.50 -1.93
C GLU A 27 3.60 24.33 -2.92
N LEU A 28 2.49 23.60 -2.82
CA LEU A 28 2.16 22.54 -3.77
C LEU A 28 1.48 23.12 -5.01
N THR A 29 1.72 22.52 -6.16
CA THR A 29 0.94 22.79 -7.38
C THR A 29 -0.54 22.51 -7.16
N PHE A 30 -1.41 23.04 -8.02
CA PHE A 30 -2.86 22.77 -7.98
C PHE A 30 -3.19 21.26 -7.87
N ARG A 31 -2.52 20.42 -8.66
CA ARG A 31 -2.69 18.95 -8.59
C ARG A 31 -2.16 18.38 -7.27
N GLY A 32 -1.02 18.87 -6.80
CA GLY A 32 -0.46 18.49 -5.50
C GLY A 32 -1.42 18.82 -4.35
N GLN A 33 -2.07 19.97 -4.37
CA GLN A 33 -3.08 20.36 -3.38
C GLN A 33 -4.28 19.41 -3.41
N LYS A 34 -4.76 19.01 -4.59
CA LYS A 34 -5.86 18.02 -4.70
C LYS A 34 -5.48 16.64 -4.18
N VAL A 35 -4.24 16.22 -4.38
CA VAL A 35 -3.73 14.98 -3.79
C VAL A 35 -3.64 15.12 -2.27
N ASP A 36 -3.13 16.23 -1.74
CA ASP A 36 -3.08 16.49 -0.28
C ASP A 36 -4.48 16.45 0.36
N GLU A 37 -5.46 17.10 -0.25
CA GLU A 37 -6.87 17.07 0.18
C GLU A 37 -7.43 15.63 0.22
N TYR A 38 -7.11 14.80 -0.78
CA TYR A 38 -7.51 13.40 -0.83
C TYR A 38 -6.82 12.59 0.29
N LEU A 39 -5.49 12.70 0.40
CA LEU A 39 -4.69 11.93 1.36
C LEU A 39 -5.07 12.23 2.81
N LYS A 40 -5.47 13.45 3.13
CA LYS A 40 -5.99 13.81 4.46
C LYS A 40 -7.25 13.04 4.84
N LYS A 41 -8.07 12.62 3.87
CA LYS A 41 -9.30 11.85 4.10
C LYS A 41 -9.03 10.35 4.24
N VAL A 42 -8.07 9.82 3.47
CA VAL A 42 -7.84 8.37 3.34
C VAL A 42 -6.66 7.82 4.15
N SER A 43 -5.59 8.60 4.34
CA SER A 43 -4.36 8.15 5.00
C SER A 43 -4.46 8.31 6.51
N LYS A 44 -5.09 7.30 7.16
CA LYS A 44 -5.16 7.18 8.62
C LYS A 44 -4.20 6.13 9.18
N PHE A 45 -3.69 5.25 8.33
CA PHE A 45 -2.86 4.13 8.76
C PHE A 45 -1.39 4.53 8.89
N THR A 46 -0.87 4.50 10.12
CA THR A 46 0.50 4.94 10.44
C THR A 46 1.51 3.78 10.43
N LYS A 47 1.10 2.57 10.79
CA LYS A 47 1.97 1.38 10.91
C LYS A 47 2.23 0.65 9.58
N HIS A 48 2.28 1.42 8.50
CA HIS A 48 2.36 0.92 7.13
C HIS A 48 3.72 0.29 6.79
N LYS A 49 4.80 0.72 7.46
CA LYS A 49 6.15 0.18 7.27
C LYS A 49 6.26 -1.20 7.91
N GLU A 50 5.74 -1.35 9.13
CA GLU A 50 5.70 -2.60 9.90
C GLU A 50 4.83 -3.64 9.19
N LEU A 51 3.65 -3.24 8.71
CA LEU A 51 2.78 -4.13 7.92
C LEU A 51 3.45 -4.56 6.61
N LYS A 52 4.11 -3.65 5.90
CA LYS A 52 4.87 -3.98 4.67
C LYS A 52 5.94 -5.03 4.95
N GLU A 53 6.67 -4.87 6.05
CA GLU A 53 7.72 -5.80 6.46
C GLU A 53 7.14 -7.18 6.83
N GLU A 54 6.08 -7.24 7.65
CA GLU A 54 5.43 -8.51 8.00
C GLU A 54 4.88 -9.25 6.77
N LEU A 55 4.21 -8.53 5.85
CA LEU A 55 3.70 -9.12 4.61
C LEU A 55 4.82 -9.62 3.70
N SER A 56 5.94 -8.91 3.64
CA SER A 56 7.10 -9.32 2.83
C SER A 56 7.77 -10.58 3.39
N LYS A 57 7.79 -10.72 4.73
CA LYS A 57 8.35 -11.90 5.42
C LYS A 57 7.51 -13.17 5.26
N LEU A 58 6.28 -13.09 4.73
CA LEU A 58 5.50 -14.28 4.42
C LEU A 58 6.07 -15.08 3.25
N ASP A 59 6.95 -14.47 2.45
CA ASP A 59 7.64 -15.09 1.30
C ASP A 59 6.68 -15.87 0.36
N ILE A 60 5.50 -15.29 0.13
CA ILE A 60 4.46 -15.93 -0.68
C ILE A 60 4.85 -15.83 -2.16
N PRO A 61 4.95 -16.97 -2.88
CA PRO A 61 5.29 -16.95 -4.29
C PRO A 61 4.35 -16.06 -5.10
N ARG A 62 4.91 -15.25 -6.01
CA ARG A 62 4.19 -14.30 -6.89
C ARG A 62 3.58 -13.09 -6.17
N LEU A 63 3.61 -13.01 -4.84
CA LEU A 63 3.19 -11.80 -4.11
C LEU A 63 4.27 -10.71 -4.18
N LYS A 64 4.24 -9.93 -5.25
CA LYS A 64 5.17 -8.81 -5.49
C LYS A 64 4.84 -7.57 -4.66
N GLU A 65 5.81 -6.65 -4.56
CA GLU A 65 5.69 -5.39 -3.80
C GLU A 65 4.43 -4.59 -4.16
N ARG A 66 4.05 -4.51 -5.45
CA ARG A 66 2.82 -3.83 -5.90
C ARG A 66 1.55 -4.38 -5.25
N HIS A 67 1.48 -5.69 -5.03
CA HIS A 67 0.32 -6.30 -4.37
C HIS A 67 0.32 -5.99 -2.88
N ILE A 68 1.49 -6.03 -2.23
CA ILE A 68 1.67 -5.65 -0.82
C ILE A 68 1.23 -4.19 -0.61
N THR A 69 1.65 -3.27 -1.48
CA THR A 69 1.21 -1.88 -1.48
C THR A 69 -0.32 -1.76 -1.49
N LYS A 70 -0.98 -2.50 -2.39
CA LYS A 70 -2.45 -2.47 -2.53
C LYS A 70 -3.16 -3.06 -1.30
N ILE A 71 -2.60 -4.10 -0.69
CA ILE A 71 -3.10 -4.69 0.56
C ILE A 71 -3.00 -3.68 1.71
N ILE A 72 -1.88 -2.94 1.81
CA ILE A 72 -1.68 -1.90 2.82
C ILE A 72 -2.69 -0.76 2.65
N ASP A 73 -2.99 -0.37 1.41
CA ASP A 73 -3.93 0.73 1.12
C ASP A 73 -5.37 0.41 1.54
N ILE A 74 -5.77 -0.86 1.44
CA ILE A 74 -7.17 -1.28 1.65
C ILE A 74 -7.39 -1.96 3.01
N LEU A 75 -6.35 -2.57 3.60
CA LEU A 75 -6.42 -3.34 4.85
C LEU A 75 -7.56 -4.37 4.89
N PRO A 76 -7.59 -5.35 3.95
CA PRO A 76 -8.64 -6.36 3.92
C PRO A 76 -8.67 -7.21 5.20
N LYS A 77 -9.82 -7.22 5.88
CA LYS A 77 -10.02 -7.94 7.16
C LYS A 77 -10.52 -9.37 6.99
N ASP A 78 -10.85 -9.76 5.77
CA ASP A 78 -11.36 -11.07 5.41
C ASP A 78 -10.87 -11.49 4.03
N ILE A 79 -11.06 -12.77 3.71
CA ILE A 79 -10.54 -13.38 2.49
C ILE A 79 -11.26 -12.88 1.24
N ASP A 80 -12.54 -12.54 1.34
CA ASP A 80 -13.32 -12.08 0.19
C ASP A 80 -12.92 -10.66 -0.21
N SER A 81 -12.69 -9.78 0.78
CA SER A 81 -12.07 -8.47 0.61
C SER A 81 -10.67 -8.58 0.01
N LEU A 82 -9.84 -9.51 0.51
CA LEU A 82 -8.51 -9.74 -0.06
C LEU A 82 -8.59 -10.21 -1.52
N ARG A 83 -9.49 -11.14 -1.83
CA ARG A 83 -9.72 -11.59 -3.21
C ARG A 83 -10.16 -10.45 -4.09
N ALA A 84 -11.11 -9.63 -3.65
CA ALA A 84 -11.61 -8.48 -4.41
C ALA A 84 -10.49 -7.50 -4.80
N ILE A 85 -9.51 -7.28 -3.92
CA ILE A 85 -8.34 -6.42 -4.21
C ILE A 85 -7.42 -7.04 -5.27
N LEU A 86 -7.29 -8.36 -5.26
CA LEU A 86 -6.40 -9.12 -6.15
C LEU A 86 -7.10 -9.55 -7.46
N VAL A 87 -8.40 -9.29 -7.61
CA VAL A 87 -9.12 -9.50 -8.87
C VAL A 87 -8.45 -8.69 -9.98
N GLY A 88 -8.16 -9.36 -11.10
CA GLY A 88 -7.47 -8.76 -12.25
C GLY A 88 -5.96 -8.69 -12.14
N GLU A 89 -5.37 -9.04 -10.99
CA GLU A 89 -3.93 -9.22 -10.87
C GLU A 89 -3.53 -10.59 -11.45
N ASN A 90 -2.40 -10.67 -12.15
CA ASN A 90 -1.89 -11.94 -12.68
C ASN A 90 -1.18 -12.78 -11.59
N LEU A 91 -1.89 -13.06 -10.51
CA LEU A 91 -1.43 -13.86 -9.38
C LEU A 91 -2.55 -14.79 -8.91
N THR A 92 -2.17 -15.99 -8.48
CA THR A 92 -3.10 -16.95 -7.88
C THR A 92 -2.47 -17.44 -6.60
N LEU A 93 -3.13 -17.22 -5.47
CA LEU A 93 -2.68 -17.65 -4.15
C LEU A 93 -3.47 -18.86 -3.68
N LYS A 94 -2.81 -19.74 -2.94
CA LYS A 94 -3.48 -20.86 -2.26
C LYS A 94 -4.29 -20.33 -1.08
N GLN A 95 -5.28 -21.10 -0.64
CA GLN A 95 -6.13 -20.73 0.50
C GLN A 95 -5.31 -20.44 1.77
N GLU A 96 -4.26 -21.22 2.03
CA GLU A 96 -3.35 -21.04 3.17
C GLU A 96 -2.64 -19.68 3.14
N ASP A 97 -2.19 -19.24 1.95
CA ASP A 97 -1.49 -17.96 1.78
C ASP A 97 -2.45 -16.78 1.94
N LEU A 98 -3.70 -16.90 1.46
CA LEU A 98 -4.74 -15.91 1.69
C LEU A 98 -5.01 -15.74 3.19
N THR A 99 -5.12 -16.85 3.93
CA THR A 99 -5.31 -16.82 5.39
C THR A 99 -4.14 -16.13 6.09
N LYS A 100 -2.89 -16.48 5.76
CA LYS A 100 -1.69 -15.83 6.33
C LYS A 100 -1.69 -14.32 6.13
N ILE A 101 -2.03 -13.85 4.92
CA ILE A 101 -2.10 -12.41 4.62
C ILE A 101 -3.16 -11.73 5.49
N VAL A 102 -4.38 -12.28 5.53
CA VAL A 102 -5.49 -11.71 6.32
C VAL A 102 -5.15 -11.67 7.81
N ASP A 103 -4.53 -12.73 8.34
CA ASP A 103 -4.16 -12.80 9.75
C ASP A 103 -3.09 -11.77 10.12
N VAL A 104 -2.13 -11.48 9.23
CA VAL A 104 -1.20 -10.37 9.41
C VAL A 104 -1.95 -9.04 9.40
N VAL A 105 -2.78 -8.78 8.40
CA VAL A 105 -3.52 -7.50 8.27
C VAL A 105 -4.42 -7.23 9.48
N LYS A 106 -5.08 -8.26 10.03
CA LYS A 106 -5.93 -8.14 11.22
C LYS A 106 -5.23 -7.60 12.46
N LYS A 107 -3.90 -7.77 12.59
CA LYS A 107 -3.13 -7.21 13.71
C LYS A 107 -3.07 -5.67 13.68
N TYR A 108 -3.38 -5.07 12.54
CA TYR A 108 -3.18 -3.65 12.25
C TYR A 108 -4.49 -2.87 12.02
N ALA A 109 -5.63 -3.55 11.95
CA ALA A 109 -6.87 -3.02 11.38
C ALA A 109 -8.04 -2.97 12.38
#